data_AF-A0A970MTP3-F1
#
_entry.id   AF-A0A970MTP3-F1
#
_cell.length_a   1.000
_cell.length_b   1.000
_cell.length_c   1.000
_cell.angle_alpha   90.00
_cell.angle_beta   90.00
_cell.angle_gamma   90.00
#
_symmetry.space_group_name_H-M   'P 1'
#
loop_
_entity.id
_entity.type
_entity.pdbx_description
1 polymer ?
#
loop_
_entity_poly.entity_id
_entity_poly.type
_entity_poly.pdbx_seq_one_letter_code
_entity_poly.pdbx_strand_id
1 'polypeptide(L)' 'GDNLATDIAAGNRIGMHTALVLTGLISRKQAEAAQGEMKPGEIIETLRELLK' A
#
# COMPACT_ATOMS: atom_id res chain seq x y z
N GLY A 1 2.77 -1.19 4.26
CA GLY A 1 3.17 0.12 4.81
C GLY A 1 2.01 1.07 4.72
N ASP A 2 2.22 2.34 5.02
CA ASP A 2 1.20 3.39 4.97
C ASP A 2 1.55 4.52 4.00
N ASN A 3 2.70 4.44 3.33
CA ASN A 3 3.17 5.44 2.37
C ASN A 3 3.48 4.82 0.99
N LEU A 4 2.93 5.42 -0.07
CA LEU A 4 3.09 4.97 -1.45
C LEU A 4 4.53 5.14 -1.97
N ALA A 5 5.16 6.27 -1.67
CA ALA A 5 6.45 6.64 -2.27
C ALA A 5 7.64 5.90 -1.63
N THR A 6 7.46 5.41 -0.40
CA THR A 6 8.48 4.64 0.32
C THR A 6 8.15 3.17 0.32
N ASP A 7 7.14 2.74 1.09
CA ASP A 7 6.95 1.33 1.42
C ASP A 7 6.47 0.55 0.19
N ILE A 8 5.49 1.10 -0.51
CA ILE A 8 4.89 0.46 -1.68
C ILE A 8 5.88 0.50 -2.86
N ALA A 9 6.45 1.67 -3.16
CA ALA A 9 7.45 1.79 -4.22
C ALA A 9 8.67 0.91 -3.99
N ALA A 10 9.21 0.88 -2.77
CA ALA A 10 10.35 0.02 -2.46
C ALA A 10 9.98 -1.46 -2.58
N GLY A 11 8.85 -1.89 -2.00
CA GLY A 11 8.39 -3.28 -2.07
C GLY A 11 8.16 -3.75 -3.51
N ASN A 12 7.50 -2.93 -4.34
CA ASN A 12 7.26 -3.25 -5.74
C ASN A 12 8.54 -3.32 -6.56
N ARG A 13 9.53 -2.44 -6.32
CA ARG A 13 10.83 -2.47 -7.02
C ARG A 13 11.60 -3.77 -6.84
N ILE A 14 11.45 -4.40 -5.67
CA ILE A 14 12.14 -5.65 -5.34
C ILE A 14 11.24 -6.89 -5.55
N GLY A 15 10.06 -6.72 -6.15
CA GLY A 15 9.14 -7.82 -6.46
C GLY A 15 8.45 -8.44 -5.24
N MET A 16 8.37 -7.72 -4.11
CA MET A 16 7.64 -8.19 -2.93
C MET A 16 6.14 -7.94 -3.06
N HIS A 17 5.35 -8.75 -2.36
CA HIS A 17 3.94 -8.46 -2.15
C HIS A 17 3.78 -7.23 -1.25
N THR A 18 2.93 -6.29 -1.64
CA THR A 18 2.72 -5.03 -0.92
C THR A 18 1.28 -4.85 -0.46
N ALA A 19 1.11 -4.50 0.81
CA ALA A 19 -0.18 -4.11 1.39
C ALA A 19 -0.08 -2.69 1.97
N LEU A 20 -0.96 -1.80 1.52
CA LEU A 20 -1.10 -0.43 2.03
C LEU A 20 -2.20 -0.38 3.09
N VAL A 21 -1.86 0.08 4.30
CA VAL A 21 -2.83 0.30 5.38
C VAL A 21 -3.28 1.75 5.42
N LEU A 22 -4.58 1.99 5.52
CA LEU A 22 -5.19 3.33 5.47
C LEU A 22 -5.26 4.04 6.84
N THR A 23 -4.55 3.53 7.86
CA THR A 23 -4.45 4.16 9.18
C THR A 23 -3.40 5.27 9.26
N GLY A 24 -2.61 5.47 8.21
CA GLY A 24 -1.47 6.38 8.20
C GLY A 24 -1.59 7.53 7.20
N LEU A 25 -0.54 7.77 6.42
CA LEU A 25 -0.38 8.97 5.58
C LEU A 25 -1.30 9.05 4.36
N ILE A 26 -1.72 7.91 3.81
CA ILE A 26 -2.37 7.85 2.50
C ILE A 26 -3.86 7.59 2.64
N SER A 27 -4.66 8.43 1.97
CA SER A 27 -6.10 8.22 1.85
C SER A 27 -6.44 7.15 0.80
N ARG A 28 -7.63 6.55 0.94
CA ARG A 28 -8.16 5.58 -0.04
C ARG A 28 -8.13 6.08 -1.48
N LYS A 29 -8.55 7.34 -1.70
CA LYS A 29 -8.55 7.96 -3.03
C LYS A 29 -7.15 8.05 -3.64
N GLN A 30 -6.13 8.38 -2.83
CA GLN A 30 -4.75 8.43 -3.30
C GLN A 30 -4.21 7.03 -3.60
N ALA A 31 -4.53 6.04 -2.77
CA ALA A 31 -4.15 4.66 -2.98
C ALA A 31 -4.74 4.09 -4.28
N GLU A 32 -6.01 4.36 -4.55
CA GLU A 32 -6.72 3.90 -5.76
C GLU A 32 -6.22 4.60 -7.04
N ALA A 33 -5.76 5.85 -6.93
CA ALA A 33 -5.17 6.59 -8.04
C ALA A 33 -3.70 6.23 -8.32
N ALA A 34 -3.05 5.44 -7.45
CA ALA A 34 -1.64 5.11 -7.57
C ALA A 34 -1.36 4.18 -8.77
N GLN A 35 -0.24 4.43 -9.45
CA GLN A 35 0.15 3.71 -10.67
C GLN A 35 1.62 3.31 -10.63
N GLY A 36 2.01 2.40 -11.53
CA GLY A 36 3.38 1.92 -11.66
C GLY A 36 3.92 1.35 -10.35
N GLU A 37 5.14 1.72 -9.98
CA GLU A 37 5.80 1.27 -8.75
C GLU A 37 5.05 1.70 -7.49
N MET A 38 4.22 2.74 -7.53
CA MET A 38 3.46 3.18 -6.35
C MET A 38 2.14 2.43 -6.18
N LYS A 39 1.73 1.57 -7.12
CA LYS A 39 0.45 0.86 -7.04
C LYS A 39 0.51 -0.25 -5.97
N PRO A 40 -0.29 -0.20 -4.88
CA PRO A 40 -0.31 -1.28 -3.89
C PRO A 40 -0.83 -2.58 -4.50
N GLY A 41 -0.32 -3.71 -4.03
CA GLY A 41 -0.93 -5.03 -4.31
C GLY A 41 -2.28 -5.17 -3.61
N GLU A 42 -2.35 -4.76 -2.35
CA GLU A 42 -3.56 -4.74 -1.53
C GLU A 42 -3.75 -3.40 -0.83
N ILE A 43 -5.00 -3.00 -0.62
CA ILE A 43 -5.39 -1.84 0.18
C ILE A 43 -6.28 -2.35 1.31
N ILE A 44 -5.82 -2.18 2.55
CA ILE A 44 -6.52 -2.62 3.77
C ILE A 44 -6.81 -1.42 4.66
N GLU A 45 -7.95 -1.43 5.34
CA GLU A 45 -8.31 -0.37 6.30
C GLU A 45 -7.48 -0.50 7.57
N THR A 46 -7.24 -1.73 8.04
CA THR A 46 -6.44 -1.99 9.25
C THR A 46 -5.60 -3.25 9.13
N LEU A 47 -4.53 -3.37 9.93
CA LEU A 47 -3.69 -4.58 9.97
C LEU A 47 -4.46 -5.85 10.39
N ARG A 48 -5.61 -5.72 11.06
CA ARG A 48 -6.44 -6.86 11.48
C ARG A 48 -6.96 -7.67 10.30
N GLU A 49 -7.06 -7.06 9.12
CA GLU A 49 -7.53 -7.73 7.92
C GLU A 49 -6.56 -8.77 7.38
N LEU A 50 -5.28 -8.72 7.78
CA LEU A 50 -4.26 -9.71 7.44
C LEU A 50 -4.43 -11.04 8.19
N LEU A 51 -5.26 -11.09 9.23
CA LEU A 51 -5.50 -12.28 10.05
C LEU A 51 -6.70 -13.11 9.57
N LYS A 52 -7.26 -12.79 8.40
CA LYS A 52 -8.41 -13.48 7.81
C LYS A 52 -7.99 -14.73 7.04
#